data_AF-A0A1M7AZ12-F1
#
_entry.id   AF-A0A1M7AZ12-F1
#
_cell.length_a   1.000
_cell.length_b   1.000
_cell.length_c   1.000
_cell.angle_alpha   90.00
_cell.angle_beta   90.00
_cell.angle_gamma   90.00
#
_symmetry.space_group_name_H-M   'P 1'
#
loop_
_entity.id
_entity.type
_entity.pdbx_description
1 polymer ?
#
loop_
_entity_poly.entity_id
_entity_poly.type
_entity_poly.pdbx_seq_one_letter_code
_entity_poly.pdbx_strand_id
1 'polypeptide(L)' 'MNTIKRILGVLWVILSIAAAYFCVFEFGLPKFLSDKQDDLVFGIIILFILTPLIVLGLGTFGYFSMIGEYDQKK' A
#
# COMPACT_ATOMS: atom_id res chain seq x y z
N MET A 1 4.63 -3.36 -26.43
CA MET A 1 5.41 -3.64 -25.20
C MET A 1 4.46 -3.56 -24.00
N ASN A 2 3.39 -4.36 -24.03
CA ASN A 2 2.23 -4.10 -23.17
C ASN A 2 2.12 -5.13 -22.04
N THR A 3 2.71 -6.32 -22.21
CA THR A 3 2.68 -7.39 -21.20
C THR A 3 3.55 -7.08 -19.99
N ILE A 4 4.76 -6.52 -20.19
CA ILE A 4 5.68 -6.19 -19.08
C ILE A 4 5.10 -5.12 -18.16
N LYS A 5 4.54 -4.04 -18.72
CA LYS A 5 3.90 -2.96 -17.95
C LYS A 5 2.67 -3.45 -17.19
N ARG A 6 1.88 -4.35 -17.80
CA ARG A 6 0.71 -4.96 -17.17
C ARG A 6 1.08 -5.93 -16.04
N ILE A 7 2.14 -6.72 -16.23
CA ILE A 7 2.72 -7.59 -15.18
C ILE A 7 3.23 -6.74 -14.02
N LEU A 8 3.93 -5.63 -14.30
CA LEU A 8 4.38 -4.69 -13.28
C LEU A 8 3.20 -4.09 -12.50
N GLY A 9 2.11 -3.74 -13.17
CA GLY A 9 0.89 -3.26 -12.51
C GLY A 9 0.26 -4.30 -11.56
N VAL A 10 0.14 -5.55 -12.01
CA VAL A 10 -0.36 -6.67 -11.18
C VAL A 10 0.56 -6.90 -9.99
N LEU A 11 1.88 -6.85 -10.20
CA LEU A 11 2.88 -6.97 -9.14
C LEU A 11 2.72 -5.87 -8.09
N TRP A 12 2.42 -4.63 -8.52
CA TRP A 12 2.17 -3.50 -7.62
C TRP A 12 0.86 -3.62 -6.82
N VAL A 13 -0.20 -4.20 -7.40
CA VAL A 13 -1.43 -4.50 -6.65
C VAL A 13 -1.17 -5.57 -5.58
N ILE A 14 -0.44 -6.63 -5.93
CA ILE A 14 -0.05 -7.68 -4.97
C ILE A 14 0.82 -7.09 -3.86
N LEU A 15 1.79 -6.23 -4.20
CA LEU A 15 2.60 -5.52 -3.22
C LEU A 15 1.78 -4.59 -2.33
N SER A 16 0.76 -3.91 -2.88
CA SER A 16 -0.16 -3.06 -2.10
C SER A 16 -0.89 -3.86 -1.03
N ILE A 17 -1.43 -5.03 -1.40
CA ILE A 17 -2.13 -5.92 -0.46
C ILE A 17 -1.17 -6.47 0.59
N ALA A 18 0.04 -6.87 0.20
CA ALA A 18 1.07 -7.33 1.13
C ALA A 18 1.51 -6.21 2.09
N ALA A 19 1.69 -4.99 1.59
CA ALA A 19 2.05 -3.82 2.39
C ALA A 19 0.92 -3.41 3.34
N ALA A 20 -0.35 -3.53 2.94
CA ALA A 20 -1.51 -3.33 3.80
C ALA A 20 -1.46 -4.28 5.00
N TYR A 21 -1.26 -5.57 4.72
CA TYR A 21 -1.17 -6.59 5.76
C TYR A 21 0.00 -6.30 6.71
N PHE A 22 1.19 -6.02 6.18
CA PHE A 22 2.38 -5.75 6.98
C PHE A 22 2.25 -4.48 7.84
N CYS A 23 1.70 -3.40 7.27
CA CYS A 23 1.50 -2.15 8.01
C CYS A 23 0.46 -2.29 9.12
N VAL A 24 -0.59 -3.09 8.92
CA VAL A 24 -1.65 -3.26 9.92
C VAL A 24 -1.25 -4.26 11.01
N PHE A 25 -0.78 -5.45 10.63
CA PHE A 25 -0.54 -6.54 11.57
C PHE A 25 0.82 -6.45 12.26
N GLU A 26 1.88 -6.07 11.54
CA GLU A 26 3.24 -6.06 12.08
C GLU A 26 3.61 -4.71 12.71
N PHE A 27 3.09 -3.61 12.16
CA PHE A 27 3.43 -2.26 12.60
C PHE A 27 2.32 -1.55 13.36
N GLY A 28 1.06 -1.63 12.92
CA GLY A 28 -0.06 -0.86 13.46
C GLY A 28 -0.56 -1.44 14.79
N LEU A 29 -1.04 -2.68 14.75
CA LEU A 29 -1.63 -3.38 15.89
C LEU A 29 -0.71 -3.47 17.12
N PRO A 30 0.55 -3.93 17.03
CA PRO A 30 1.39 -4.09 18.21
C PRO A 30 1.78 -2.73 18.84
N LYS A 31 1.89 -1.66 18.04
CA LYS A 31 2.13 -0.29 18.54
C LYS A 31 0.86 0.32 19.14
N PHE A 32 -0.31 0.00 18.59
CA PHE A 32 -1.59 0.44 19.12
C PHE A 32 -1.94 -0.25 20.45
N LEU A 33 -1.50 -1.50 20.64
CA LEU A 33 -1.69 -2.28 21.86
C LEU A 33 -0.57 -2.07 22.91
N SER A 34 0.44 -1.24 22.60
CA SER A 34 1.51 -0.91 23.54
C SER A 34 1.01 0.06 24.60
N ASP A 35 1.40 -0.15 25.87
CA ASP A 35 1.08 0.73 27.01
C ASP A 35 1.83 2.08 26.99
N LYS A 36 2.69 2.30 25.98
CA LYS A 36 3.41 3.57 25.80
C LYS A 36 2.59 4.53 24.97
N GLN A 37 2.33 5.71 25.54
CA GLN A 37 1.57 6.76 24.87
C GLN A 37 2.21 7.21 23.54
N ASP A 38 3.54 7.23 23.45
CA ASP A 38 4.26 7.53 22.21
C ASP A 38 4.02 6.49 21.12
N ASP A 39 3.99 5.20 21.49
CA ASP A 39 3.73 4.09 20.56
C ASP A 39 2.28 4.11 20.09
N LEU A 40 1.34 4.50 20.97
CA LEU A 40 -0.08 4.60 20.65
C LEU A 40 -0.34 5.71 19.62
N VAL A 41 0.27 6.89 19.79
CA VAL A 41 0.21 7.97 18.79
C VAL A 41 0.80 7.51 17.46
N PHE A 42 1.96 6.84 17.48
CA PHE A 42 2.56 6.27 16.28
C PHE A 42 1.67 5.21 15.62
N GLY A 43 1.03 4.35 16.41
CA GLY A 43 0.10 3.32 15.95
C GLY A 43 -1.11 3.92 15.24
N ILE A 44 -1.69 4.99 15.77
CA ILE A 44 -2.80 5.73 15.13
C ILE A 44 -2.36 6.31 13.79
N ILE A 45 -1.19 6.97 13.73
CA ILE A 45 -0.66 7.52 12.48
C ILE A 45 -0.45 6.40 11.45
N ILE A 46 0.12 5.28 11.86
CA ILE A 46 0.37 4.16 10.95
C ILE A 46 -0.94 3.57 10.42
N LEU A 47 -1.92 3.29 11.29
CA LEU A 47 -3.18 2.67 10.92
C LEU A 47 -4.09 3.60 10.10
N PHE A 48 -4.19 4.88 10.45
CA PHE A 48 -5.18 5.81 9.88
C PHE A 48 -4.63 6.76 8.83
N ILE A 49 -3.31 6.98 8.79
CA ILE A 49 -2.70 7.89 7.81
C ILE A 49 -1.80 7.09 6.88
N LEU A 50 -0.78 6.42 7.42
CA LEU A 50 0.26 5.79 6.61
C LEU A 50 -0.28 4.60 5.80
N THR A 51 -1.02 3.70 6.44
CA THR A 51 -1.59 2.51 5.80
C THR A 51 -2.53 2.89 4.65
N PRO A 52 -3.58 3.72 4.84
CA PRO A 52 -4.45 4.11 3.73
C PRO A 52 -3.68 4.90 2.67
N LEU A 53 -2.70 5.73 3.02
CA LEU A 53 -1.88 6.44 2.03
C LEU A 53 -1.06 5.48 1.16
N ILE A 54 -0.41 4.49 1.75
CA ILE A 54 0.38 3.48 1.02
C ILE A 54 -0.54 2.60 0.18
N VAL A 55 -1.62 2.08 0.75
CA VAL A 55 -2.53 1.16 0.07
C VAL A 55 -3.28 1.85 -1.06
N LEU A 56 -3.74 3.09 -0.85
CA LEU A 56 -4.39 3.87 -1.91
C LEU A 56 -3.37 4.26 -2.98
N GLY A 57 -2.17 4.70 -2.62
CA GLY A 57 -1.13 5.07 -3.59
C GLY A 57 -0.67 3.90 -4.44
N LEU A 58 -0.30 2.78 -3.81
CA LEU A 58 0.12 1.56 -4.51
C LEU A 58 -1.04 0.89 -5.24
N GLY A 59 -2.24 0.93 -4.65
CA GLY A 59 -3.46 0.38 -5.24
C GLY A 59 -3.90 1.14 -6.49
N THR A 60 -3.95 2.48 -6.44
CA THR A 60 -4.24 3.30 -7.63
C THR A 60 -3.16 3.14 -8.69
N PHE A 61 -1.88 3.14 -8.32
CA PHE A 61 -0.78 2.92 -9.27
C PHE A 61 -0.88 1.56 -9.96
N GLY A 62 -1.12 0.48 -9.20
CA GLY A 62 -1.31 -0.86 -9.73
C GLY A 62 -2.55 -0.97 -10.61
N TYR A 63 -3.67 -0.35 -10.20
CA TYR A 63 -4.92 -0.32 -10.95
C TYR A 63 -4.80 0.43 -12.29
N PHE A 64 -4.22 1.63 -12.29
CA PHE A 64 -3.98 2.40 -13.52
C PHE A 64 -2.96 1.71 -14.45
N SER A 65 -1.96 1.05 -13.89
CA SER A 65 -1.02 0.20 -14.65
C SER A 65 -1.71 -1.02 -15.30
N MET A 66 -2.75 -1.56 -14.66
CA MET A 66 -3.52 -2.69 -15.19
C MET A 66 -4.50 -2.27 -16.31
N ILE A 67 -5.11 -1.09 -16.19
CA ILE A 67 -6.00 -0.49 -17.20
C ILE A 67 -5.25 -0.08 -18.47
N GLY A 68 -3.93 0.12 -18.38
CA GLY A 68 -3.13 0.50 -19.54
C GLY A 68 -3.17 1.99 -19.84
N GLU A 69 -3.57 2.84 -18.89
CA GLU A 69 -3.41 4.30 -18.98
C GLU A 69 -1.93 4.71 -19.14
N TYR A 70 -0.99 3.91 -18.59
CA TYR A 70 0.45 4.08 -18.80
C TYR A 70 0.95 3.48 -20.13
N ASP A 71 0.05 2.95 -20.95
CA ASP A 71 0.30 2.60 -22.35
C ASP A 71 0.20 3.89 -23.19
N GLN A 72 1.09 4.84 -22.92
CA GLN A 72 1.32 5.91 -23.87
C GLN A 72 1.88 5.27 -25.15
N LYS A 73 0.97 5.04 -26.12
CA LYS A 73 1.33 4.97 -27.53
C LYS A 73 1.90 6.33 -27.89
N LYS A 74 3.23 6.38 -27.98
CA LYS A 74 3.91 7.28 -28.89
C LYS A 74 4.39 6.46 -30.07
#